data_AF-A0A7C6CFJ0-F1
#
_entry.id   AF-A0A7C6CFJ0-F1
#
_cell.length_a   1.000
_cell.length_b   1.000
_cell.length_c   1.000
_cell.angle_alpha   90.00
_cell.angle_beta   90.00
_cell.angle_gamma   90.00
#
_symmetry.space_group_name_H-M   'P 1'
#
loop_
_entity.id
_entity.type
_entity.pdbx_description
1 polymer ?
#
loop_
_entity_poly.entity_id
_entity_poly.type
_entity_poly.pdbx_seq_one_letter_code
_entity_poly.pdbx_strand_id
1 'polypeptide(L)'
;MIKWVRYHFLHLNEKRLYWAIFWLVIVVVLLFFYFGGFLEAPLERLFFEKEYLFEYQVETFTLLNLLAIIWVLMGTKEIYLLDEPHIFIINKRKYIISKAIAYLIFYQLIFLLFYSLYQLVLVALFGFMNFDYSYLWHLLLNVFFLHGFVIFISGKTSSVIKMILLIVLLFSLDKLKGIDFRGVNLLSCFYPTLSLTKPKKGYLEIVLTGLFYYFSGFFKHENN
;
A
#
# COMPACT_ATOMS: atom_id res chain seq x y z
N MET A 1 12.75 -21.85 5.88
CA MET A 1 11.76 -20.75 6.07
C MET A 1 12.10 -19.86 7.28
N ILE A 2 12.33 -20.41 8.48
CA ILE A 2 12.69 -19.66 9.71
C ILE A 2 13.97 -18.80 9.58
N LYS A 3 15.00 -19.29 8.87
CA LYS A 3 16.24 -18.53 8.64
C LYS A 3 16.03 -17.30 7.73
N TRP A 4 15.16 -17.38 6.73
CA TRP A 4 14.91 -16.29 5.76
C TRP A 4 14.11 -15.14 6.36
N VAL A 5 13.10 -15.47 7.18
CA VAL A 5 12.32 -14.48 7.94
C VAL A 5 13.22 -13.78 8.95
N ARG A 6 14.02 -14.55 9.71
CA ARG A 6 14.98 -13.97 10.65
C ARG A 6 16.01 -13.07 9.95
N TYR A 7 16.46 -13.45 8.75
CA TYR A 7 17.48 -12.71 7.98
C TYR A 7 16.98 -11.41 7.34
N HIS A 8 15.70 -11.31 6.93
CA HIS A 8 15.17 -10.08 6.30
C HIS A 8 14.36 -9.19 7.25
N PHE A 9 13.86 -9.76 8.36
CA PHE A 9 12.91 -9.10 9.27
C PHE A 9 13.37 -9.13 10.73
N LEU A 10 14.68 -9.14 10.97
CA LEU A 10 15.27 -9.25 12.31
C LEU A 10 14.78 -8.13 13.26
N HIS A 11 14.51 -6.93 12.72
CA HIS A 11 13.94 -5.78 13.45
C HIS A 11 12.41 -5.87 13.67
N LEU A 12 11.67 -6.65 12.86
CA LEU A 12 10.23 -6.82 13.08
C LEU A 12 9.90 -7.76 14.23
N ASN A 13 10.89 -8.49 14.75
CA ASN A 13 10.71 -9.48 15.82
C ASN A 13 10.66 -8.87 17.23
N GLU A 14 10.44 -7.56 17.34
CA GLU A 14 10.23 -6.88 18.62
C GLU A 14 8.80 -7.11 19.11
N LYS A 15 8.65 -7.58 20.36
CA LYS A 15 7.34 -7.79 21.01
C LYS A 15 6.41 -6.57 20.92
N ARG A 16 6.97 -5.35 20.93
CA ARG A 16 6.22 -4.08 20.84
C ARG A 16 5.55 -3.89 19.47
N LEU A 17 6.20 -4.32 18.39
CA LEU A 17 5.67 -4.21 17.04
C LEU A 17 4.43 -5.11 16.86
N TYR A 18 4.46 -6.33 17.38
CA TYR A 18 3.30 -7.23 17.35
C TYR A 18 2.07 -6.62 18.04
N TRP A 19 2.26 -5.98 19.19
CA TRP A 19 1.18 -5.27 19.88
C TRP A 19 0.65 -4.08 19.06
N ALA A 20 1.54 -3.31 18.43
CA ALA A 20 1.13 -2.20 17.57
C ALA A 20 0.32 -2.68 16.35
N ILE A 21 0.76 -3.77 15.70
CA ILE A 21 0.03 -4.40 14.59
C ILE A 21 -1.34 -4.91 15.07
N PHE A 22 -1.39 -5.57 16.24
CA PHE A 22 -2.65 -6.07 16.80
C PHE A 22 -3.66 -4.94 17.03
N TRP A 23 -3.25 -3.84 17.67
CA TRP A 23 -4.11 -2.67 17.87
C TRP A 23 -4.53 -2.03 16.56
N LEU A 24 -3.61 -1.95 15.58
CA LEU A 24 -3.93 -1.43 14.26
C LEU A 24 -5.02 -2.27 13.58
N VAL A 25 -4.92 -3.60 13.63
CA VAL A 25 -5.94 -4.50 13.06
C VAL A 25 -7.31 -4.25 13.71
N ILE A 26 -7.37 -4.10 15.03
CA ILE A 26 -8.61 -3.79 15.75
C ILE A 26 -9.21 -2.47 15.24
N VAL A 27 -8.39 -1.41 15.17
CA VAL A 27 -8.84 -0.09 14.70
C VAL A 27 -9.36 -0.16 13.26
N VAL A 28 -8.66 -0.87 12.37
CA VAL A 28 -9.09 -1.05 10.98
C VAL A 28 -10.44 -1.77 10.90
N VAL A 29 -10.63 -2.84 11.67
CA VAL A 29 -11.91 -3.57 11.70
C VAL A 29 -13.03 -2.67 12.22
N LEU A 30 -12.80 -1.89 13.28
CA LEU A 30 -13.78 -0.93 13.79
C LEU A 30 -14.15 0.13 12.76
N LEU A 31 -13.17 0.65 12.02
CA LEU A 31 -13.41 1.61 10.93
C LEU A 31 -14.19 0.98 9.78
N PHE A 32 -13.95 -0.29 9.44
CA PHE A 32 -14.76 -1.00 8.45
C PHE A 32 -16.22 -1.13 8.90
N PHE A 33 -16.47 -1.49 10.16
CA PHE A 33 -17.84 -1.51 10.67
C PHE A 33 -18.48 -0.12 10.61
N TYR A 34 -17.74 0.92 10.98
CA TYR A 34 -18.21 2.30 10.94
C TYR A 34 -18.58 2.72 9.51
N PHE A 35 -17.70 2.55 8.53
CA PHE A 35 -17.96 2.90 7.12
C PHE A 35 -19.06 2.04 6.48
N GLY A 36 -19.23 0.79 6.95
CA GLY A 36 -20.34 -0.06 6.49
C GLY A 36 -21.69 0.30 7.11
N GLY A 37 -21.81 1.48 7.72
CA GLY A 37 -23.04 2.00 8.31
C GLY A 37 -23.50 1.23 9.53
N PHE A 38 -22.63 0.52 10.27
CA PHE A 38 -23.04 -0.35 11.40
C PHE A 38 -23.92 0.35 12.43
N LEU A 39 -23.72 1.65 12.64
CA LEU A 39 -24.48 2.47 13.59
C LEU A 39 -25.86 2.92 13.07
N GLU A 40 -26.15 2.71 11.79
CA GLU A 40 -27.38 3.13 11.15
C GLU A 40 -28.44 2.04 11.15
N ALA A 41 -29.70 2.45 11.01
CA ALA A 41 -30.85 1.56 11.09
C ALA A 41 -30.75 0.44 10.03
N PRO A 42 -30.85 -0.85 10.40
CA PRO A 42 -30.70 -1.97 9.46
C PRO A 42 -31.66 -1.91 8.27
N LEU A 43 -32.87 -1.38 8.46
CA LEU A 43 -33.86 -1.21 7.40
C LEU A 43 -33.40 -0.20 6.35
N GLU A 44 -32.83 0.93 6.76
CA GLU A 44 -32.35 1.98 5.86
C GLU A 44 -31.23 1.46 4.95
N ARG A 45 -30.32 0.67 5.55
CA ARG A 45 -29.24 -0.01 4.85
C ARG A 45 -29.72 -1.03 3.81
N LEU A 46 -30.82 -1.73 4.10
CA LEU A 46 -31.44 -2.67 3.15
C LEU A 46 -32.20 -1.93 2.03
N PHE A 47 -32.82 -0.79 2.32
CA PHE A 47 -33.52 0.00 1.30
C PHE A 47 -32.57 0.69 0.31
N PHE A 48 -31.40 1.15 0.79
CA PHE A 48 -30.40 1.84 -0.03
C PHE A 48 -29.11 1.02 -0.23
N GLU A 49 -29.21 -0.31 -0.21
CA GLU A 49 -28.09 -1.26 -0.20
C GLU A 49 -27.00 -0.93 -1.23
N LYS A 50 -27.38 -0.57 -2.47
CA LYS A 50 -26.42 -0.24 -3.54
C LYS A 50 -25.57 0.99 -3.26
N GLU A 51 -26.17 2.01 -2.63
CA GLU A 51 -25.49 3.26 -2.30
C GLU A 51 -24.51 3.02 -1.14
N TYR A 52 -24.98 2.36 -0.07
CA TYR A 52 -24.14 1.96 1.05
C TYR A 52 -22.97 1.06 0.64
N LEU A 53 -23.20 0.10 -0.25
CA LEU A 53 -22.12 -0.77 -0.74
C LEU A 53 -21.09 0.01 -1.54
N PHE A 54 -21.52 0.95 -2.37
CA PHE A 54 -20.61 1.78 -3.15
C PHE A 54 -19.78 2.70 -2.25
N GLU A 55 -20.42 3.39 -1.31
CA GLU A 55 -19.74 4.25 -0.33
C GLU A 55 -18.77 3.44 0.52
N TYR A 56 -19.21 2.30 1.06
CA TYR A 56 -18.38 1.39 1.84
C TYR A 56 -17.14 0.93 1.07
N GLN A 57 -17.30 0.53 -0.20
CA GLN A 57 -16.17 0.16 -1.07
C GLN A 57 -15.19 1.32 -1.24
N VAL A 58 -15.68 2.52 -1.57
CA VAL A 58 -14.85 3.70 -1.80
C VAL A 58 -14.08 4.09 -0.54
N GLU A 59 -14.75 4.20 0.61
CA GLU A 59 -14.13 4.63 1.85
C GLU A 59 -13.10 3.64 2.37
N THR A 60 -13.41 2.35 2.36
CA THR A 60 -12.48 1.29 2.78
C THR A 60 -11.26 1.22 1.85
N PHE A 61 -11.45 1.38 0.55
CA PHE A 61 -10.34 1.40 -0.40
C PHE A 61 -9.43 2.60 -0.21
N THR A 62 -10.00 3.78 0.05
CA THR A 62 -9.23 4.99 0.37
C THR A 62 -8.45 4.82 1.69
N LEU A 63 -9.06 4.27 2.73
CA LEU A 63 -8.39 3.96 4.00
C LEU A 63 -7.22 3.00 3.78
N LEU A 64 -7.42 1.92 3.04
CA LEU A 64 -6.36 0.94 2.79
C LEU A 64 -5.21 1.52 1.95
N ASN A 65 -5.49 2.37 0.97
CA ASN A 65 -4.44 3.08 0.23
C ASN A 65 -3.64 4.03 1.13
N LEU A 66 -4.31 4.75 2.05
CA LEU A 66 -3.62 5.59 3.03
C LEU A 66 -2.71 4.75 3.94
N LEU A 67 -3.20 3.61 4.43
CA LEU A 67 -2.39 2.69 5.21
C LEU A 67 -1.21 2.15 4.40
N ALA A 68 -1.40 1.85 3.12
CA ALA A 68 -0.32 1.39 2.23
C ALA A 68 0.78 2.45 2.10
N ILE A 69 0.40 3.72 1.89
CA ILE A 69 1.32 4.85 1.83
C ILE A 69 2.16 4.91 3.11
N ILE A 70 1.51 4.96 4.28
CA ILE A 70 2.19 5.08 5.57
C ILE A 70 3.13 3.88 5.80
N TRP A 71 2.60 2.67 5.61
CA TRP A 71 3.30 1.43 5.94
C TRP A 71 4.55 1.22 5.08
N VAL A 72 4.42 1.41 3.77
CA VAL A 72 5.54 1.27 2.85
C VAL A 72 6.59 2.35 3.11
N LEU A 73 6.20 3.61 3.35
CA LEU A 73 7.15 4.68 3.64
C LEU A 73 7.96 4.41 4.93
N MET A 74 7.30 3.90 5.97
CA MET A 74 7.98 3.51 7.20
C MET A 74 8.93 2.33 6.97
N GLY A 75 8.45 1.24 6.36
CA GLY A 75 9.25 0.02 6.21
C GLY A 75 10.35 0.10 5.15
N THR A 76 10.25 0.98 4.14
CA THR A 76 11.28 1.11 3.09
C THR A 76 12.61 1.62 3.65
N LYS A 77 12.63 2.29 4.80
CA LYS A 77 13.88 2.66 5.49
C LYS A 77 14.71 1.45 5.89
N GLU A 78 14.05 0.37 6.29
CA GLU A 78 14.72 -0.84 6.76
C GLU A 78 15.44 -1.57 5.61
N ILE A 79 15.00 -1.38 4.37
CA ILE A 79 15.63 -1.97 3.18
C ILE A 79 17.09 -1.48 3.03
N TYR A 80 17.38 -0.26 3.45
CA TYR A 80 18.72 0.36 3.32
C TYR A 80 19.58 0.30 4.59
N LEU A 81 19.06 -0.27 5.69
CA LEU A 81 19.86 -0.62 6.85
C LEU A 81 20.73 -1.85 6.51
N LEU A 82 22.04 -1.64 6.43
CA LEU A 82 23.05 -2.62 6.03
C LEU A 82 24.00 -2.97 7.19
N ASP A 83 23.47 -3.08 8.40
CA ASP A 83 24.27 -3.21 9.63
C ASP A 83 24.82 -4.64 9.86
N GLU A 84 24.71 -5.55 8.89
CA GLU A 84 25.16 -6.93 9.01
C GLU A 84 26.50 -7.19 8.29
N PRO A 85 27.51 -7.75 8.97
CA PRO A 85 28.83 -8.02 8.38
C PRO A 85 28.80 -9.04 7.24
N HIS A 86 27.74 -9.84 7.11
CA HIS A 86 27.54 -10.81 6.02
C HIS A 86 27.27 -10.13 4.67
N ILE A 87 26.83 -8.87 4.70
CA ILE A 87 26.57 -8.03 3.51
C ILE A 87 27.88 -7.71 2.77
N PHE A 88 29.04 -7.80 3.42
CA PHE A 88 30.32 -7.65 2.73
C PHE A 88 30.67 -8.88 1.86
N ILE A 89 30.06 -10.04 2.11
CA ILE A 89 30.29 -11.29 1.35
C ILE A 89 29.33 -11.36 0.14
N ILE A 90 28.13 -10.81 0.25
CA ILE A 90 27.13 -10.74 -0.83
C ILE A 90 27.27 -9.39 -1.53
N ASN A 91 27.26 -9.35 -2.87
CA ASN A 91 27.20 -8.06 -3.58
C ASN A 91 26.01 -7.21 -3.04
N LYS A 92 26.31 -6.02 -2.49
CA LYS A 92 25.36 -5.06 -1.91
C LYS A 92 24.12 -4.83 -2.78
N ARG A 93 24.28 -4.80 -4.11
CA ARG A 93 23.18 -4.67 -5.08
C ARG A 93 22.20 -5.85 -5.00
N LYS A 94 22.72 -7.07 -5.00
CA LYS A 94 21.91 -8.30 -4.91
C LYS A 94 21.16 -8.37 -3.58
N TYR A 95 21.80 -7.92 -2.49
CA TYR A 95 21.17 -7.86 -1.17
C TYR A 95 20.01 -6.85 -1.13
N ILE A 96 20.20 -5.63 -1.61
CA ILE A 96 19.14 -4.60 -1.66
C ILE A 96 17.97 -5.07 -2.53
N ILE A 97 18.23 -5.67 -3.69
CA ILE A 97 17.18 -6.24 -4.56
C ILE A 97 16.41 -7.34 -3.83
N SER A 98 17.11 -8.29 -3.19
CA SER A 98 16.48 -9.36 -2.42
C SER A 98 15.60 -8.80 -1.30
N LYS A 99 16.09 -7.81 -0.56
CA LYS A 99 15.36 -7.19 0.55
C LYS A 99 14.15 -6.40 0.03
N ALA A 100 14.28 -5.67 -1.07
CA ALA A 100 13.14 -5.00 -1.72
C ALA A 100 12.05 -5.99 -2.14
N ILE A 101 12.41 -7.11 -2.77
CA ILE A 101 11.44 -8.14 -3.15
C ILE A 101 10.77 -8.75 -1.91
N ALA A 102 11.54 -9.04 -0.85
CA ALA A 102 11.02 -9.58 0.40
C ALA A 102 9.99 -8.63 1.05
N TYR A 103 10.29 -7.34 1.11
CA TYR A 103 9.40 -6.33 1.68
C TYR A 103 8.15 -6.12 0.81
N LEU A 104 8.29 -6.13 -0.52
CA LEU A 104 7.14 -6.10 -1.41
C LEU A 104 6.19 -7.27 -1.12
N ILE A 105 6.70 -8.50 -1.08
CA ILE A 105 5.89 -9.70 -0.79
C ILE A 105 5.21 -9.56 0.58
N PHE A 106 5.94 -9.08 1.58
CA PHE A 106 5.40 -8.85 2.92
C PHE A 106 4.25 -7.83 2.92
N TYR A 107 4.39 -6.70 2.24
CA TYR A 107 3.32 -5.71 2.10
C TYR A 107 2.12 -6.30 1.38
N GLN A 108 2.31 -7.03 0.28
CA GLN A 108 1.21 -7.68 -0.44
C GLN A 108 0.44 -8.65 0.47
N LEU A 109 1.12 -9.44 1.30
CA LEU A 109 0.47 -10.35 2.25
C LEU A 109 -0.35 -9.61 3.31
N ILE A 110 0.14 -8.48 3.82
CA ILE A 110 -0.63 -7.65 4.77
C ILE A 110 -1.89 -7.09 4.11
N PHE A 111 -1.79 -6.59 2.88
CA PHE A 111 -2.96 -6.04 2.18
C PHE A 111 -3.97 -7.10 1.75
N LEU A 112 -3.52 -8.33 1.48
CA LEU A 112 -4.41 -9.48 1.33
C LEU A 112 -5.17 -9.80 2.63
N LEU A 113 -4.49 -9.70 3.79
CA LEU A 113 -5.14 -9.87 5.10
C LEU A 113 -6.18 -8.78 5.35
N PHE A 114 -5.84 -7.50 5.11
CA PHE A 114 -6.80 -6.40 5.27
C PHE A 114 -7.99 -6.52 4.32
N TYR A 115 -7.77 -6.92 3.07
CA TYR A 115 -8.87 -7.20 2.14
C TYR A 115 -9.75 -8.35 2.64
N SER A 116 -9.16 -9.40 3.21
CA SER A 116 -9.92 -10.52 3.80
C SER A 116 -10.78 -10.04 4.98
N LEU A 117 -10.25 -9.16 5.83
CA LEU A 117 -11.02 -8.54 6.92
C LEU A 117 -12.15 -7.66 6.38
N TYR A 118 -11.90 -6.88 5.34
CA TYR A 118 -12.93 -6.11 4.63
C TYR A 118 -14.07 -7.03 4.14
N GLN A 119 -13.74 -8.16 3.50
CA GLN A 119 -14.74 -9.12 3.00
C GLN A 119 -15.53 -9.75 4.14
N LEU A 120 -14.90 -10.05 5.28
CA LEU A 120 -15.60 -10.57 6.47
C LEU A 120 -16.59 -9.56 7.03
N VAL A 121 -16.20 -8.29 7.14
CA VAL A 121 -17.09 -7.22 7.61
C VAL A 121 -18.22 -6.95 6.60
N LEU A 122 -17.91 -6.98 5.30
CA LEU A 122 -18.90 -6.89 4.23
C LEU A 122 -19.97 -7.97 4.38
N VAL A 123 -19.55 -9.23 4.58
CA VAL A 123 -20.46 -10.35 4.79
C VAL A 123 -21.28 -10.21 6.08
N ALA A 124 -20.67 -9.70 7.15
CA ALA A 124 -21.35 -9.48 8.42
C ALA A 124 -22.46 -8.40 8.32
N LEU A 125 -22.26 -7.37 7.50
CA LEU A 125 -23.18 -6.23 7.41
C LEU A 125 -24.21 -6.34 6.29
N PHE A 126 -23.84 -6.92 5.15
CA PHE A 126 -24.66 -6.96 3.94
C PHE A 126 -24.96 -8.38 3.44
N GLY A 127 -24.45 -9.41 4.12
CA GLY A 127 -24.62 -10.80 3.70
C GLY A 127 -23.66 -11.24 2.60
N PHE A 128 -23.89 -12.42 2.02
CA PHE A 128 -22.98 -13.01 1.04
C PHE A 128 -22.92 -12.20 -0.25
N MET A 129 -21.77 -11.56 -0.47
CA MET A 129 -21.46 -10.75 -1.64
C MET A 129 -20.41 -11.43 -2.51
N ASN A 130 -20.45 -11.17 -3.82
CA ASN A 130 -19.41 -11.62 -4.74
C ASN A 130 -18.05 -11.02 -4.36
N PHE A 131 -17.00 -11.78 -4.64
CA PHE A 131 -15.63 -11.33 -4.42
C PHE A 131 -15.26 -10.21 -5.41
N ASP A 132 -14.85 -9.05 -4.90
CA ASP A 132 -14.43 -7.93 -5.74
C ASP A 132 -12.95 -8.05 -6.14
N TYR A 133 -12.72 -8.75 -7.24
CA TYR A 133 -11.38 -8.88 -7.82
C TYR A 133 -10.79 -7.54 -8.27
N SER A 134 -11.62 -6.56 -8.66
CA SER A 134 -11.13 -5.25 -9.11
C SER A 134 -10.53 -4.49 -7.95
N TYR A 135 -11.25 -4.42 -6.82
CA TYR A 135 -10.76 -3.85 -5.57
C TYR A 135 -9.40 -4.47 -5.19
N LEU A 136 -9.34 -5.80 -5.16
CA LEU A 136 -8.14 -6.51 -4.75
C LEU A 136 -6.96 -6.18 -5.68
N TRP A 137 -7.15 -6.32 -6.99
CA TRP A 137 -6.08 -6.05 -7.96
C TRP A 137 -5.59 -4.62 -7.89
N HIS A 138 -6.51 -3.66 -7.72
CA HIS A 138 -6.15 -2.24 -7.61
C HIS A 138 -5.33 -1.97 -6.35
N LEU A 139 -5.72 -2.57 -5.23
CA LEU A 139 -5.00 -2.44 -3.97
C LEU A 139 -3.58 -3.00 -4.08
N LEU A 140 -3.42 -4.21 -4.61
CA LEU A 140 -2.10 -4.86 -4.75
C LEU A 140 -1.19 -4.09 -5.72
N LEU A 141 -1.74 -3.57 -6.82
CA LEU A 141 -0.98 -2.75 -7.77
C LEU A 141 -0.60 -1.39 -7.18
N ASN A 142 -1.45 -0.76 -6.37
CA ASN A 142 -1.12 0.46 -5.65
C ASN A 142 0.05 0.25 -4.69
N VAL A 143 0.05 -0.85 -3.94
CA VAL A 143 1.16 -1.23 -3.04
C VAL A 143 2.45 -1.46 -3.83
N PHE A 144 2.38 -2.19 -4.95
CA PHE A 144 3.53 -2.44 -5.82
C PHE A 144 4.14 -1.15 -6.36
N PHE A 145 3.30 -0.29 -6.91
CA PHE A 145 3.69 0.98 -7.49
C PHE A 145 4.32 1.89 -6.44
N LEU A 146 3.65 2.05 -5.30
CA LEU A 146 4.12 2.90 -4.22
C LEU A 146 5.45 2.40 -3.66
N HIS A 147 5.62 1.09 -3.47
CA HIS A 147 6.89 0.53 -3.04
C HIS A 147 8.03 0.80 -4.05
N GLY A 148 7.79 0.61 -5.34
CA GLY A 148 8.75 0.95 -6.38
C GLY A 148 9.11 2.44 -6.37
N PHE A 149 8.11 3.31 -6.25
CA PHE A 149 8.28 4.76 -6.20
C PHE A 149 9.11 5.21 -4.99
N VAL A 150 8.85 4.63 -3.81
CA VAL A 150 9.62 4.94 -2.60
C VAL A 150 11.06 4.45 -2.74
N ILE A 151 11.31 3.29 -3.35
CA ILE A 151 12.68 2.81 -3.67
C ILE A 151 13.39 3.76 -4.64
N PHE A 152 12.70 4.27 -5.65
CA PHE A 152 13.26 5.22 -6.62
C PHE A 152 13.69 6.54 -5.97
N ILE A 153 12.84 7.09 -5.09
CA ILE A 153 13.10 8.37 -4.41
C ILE A 153 14.08 8.21 -3.25
N SER A 154 13.96 7.12 -2.48
CA SER A 154 14.76 6.92 -1.27
C SER A 154 16.21 6.59 -1.61
N GLY A 155 17.11 7.50 -1.23
CA GLY A 155 18.54 7.23 -1.07
C GLY A 155 18.88 6.84 0.38
N LYS A 156 20.16 6.64 0.69
CA LYS A 156 20.70 6.36 2.04
C LYS A 156 20.23 7.36 3.12
N THR A 157 19.77 8.56 2.71
CA THR A 157 19.35 9.67 3.59
C THR A 157 18.01 10.27 3.14
N SER A 158 16.94 9.50 3.25
CA SER A 158 15.57 10.03 3.10
C SER A 158 15.11 10.62 4.43
N SER A 159 15.17 11.95 4.58
CA SER A 159 14.68 12.62 5.80
C SER A 159 13.16 12.43 5.93
N VAL A 160 12.66 12.24 7.16
CA VAL A 160 11.23 12.10 7.47
C VAL A 160 10.40 13.22 6.82
N ILE A 161 10.96 14.42 6.73
CA ILE A 161 10.35 15.60 6.09
C ILE A 161 10.10 15.39 4.59
N LYS A 162 11.04 14.77 3.85
CA LYS A 162 10.84 14.44 2.42
C LYS A 162 9.74 13.40 2.23
N MET A 163 9.64 12.43 3.14
CA MET A 163 8.56 11.44 3.11
C MET A 163 7.19 12.07 3.42
N ILE A 164 7.10 12.95 4.42
CA ILE A 164 5.86 13.68 4.73
C ILE A 164 5.45 14.58 3.56
N LEU A 165 6.39 15.31 2.96
CA LEU A 165 6.15 16.09 1.74
C LEU A 165 5.67 15.21 0.59
N LEU A 166 6.20 13.99 0.46
CA LEU A 166 5.73 13.02 -0.51
C LEU A 166 4.29 12.60 -0.22
N ILE A 167 3.97 12.20 1.02
CA ILE A 167 2.60 11.84 1.44
C ILE A 167 1.63 12.97 1.12
N VAL A 168 1.98 14.21 1.51
CA VAL A 168 1.15 15.40 1.29
C VAL A 168 0.98 15.68 -0.20
N LEU A 169 2.05 15.57 -1.00
CA LEU A 169 1.98 15.72 -2.45
C LEU A 169 1.07 14.65 -3.07
N LEU A 170 1.24 13.39 -2.67
CA LEU A 170 0.46 12.26 -3.17
C LEU A 170 -1.03 12.39 -2.82
N PHE A 171 -1.35 12.84 -1.61
CA PHE A 171 -2.73 13.13 -1.17
C PHE A 171 -3.34 14.33 -1.91
N SER A 172 -2.56 15.40 -2.05
CA SER A 172 -2.98 16.61 -2.76
C SER A 172 -3.27 16.30 -4.22
N LEU A 173 -2.45 15.45 -4.86
CA LEU A 173 -2.66 14.99 -6.22
C LEU A 173 -3.92 14.14 -6.37
N ASP A 174 -4.25 13.30 -5.39
CA ASP A 174 -5.47 12.48 -5.41
C ASP A 174 -6.75 13.33 -5.27
N LYS A 175 -6.70 14.40 -4.47
CA LYS A 175 -7.77 15.42 -4.41
C LYS A 175 -7.85 16.27 -5.68
N LEU A 176 -6.72 16.60 -6.31
CA LEU A 176 -6.66 17.35 -7.56
C LEU A 176 -7.16 16.56 -8.78
N LYS A 177 -7.20 15.22 -8.73
CA LYS A 177 -7.76 14.36 -9.81
C LYS A 177 -9.26 14.58 -10.08
N GLY A 178 -9.98 15.22 -9.16
CA GLY A 178 -11.37 15.68 -9.35
C GLY A 178 -11.49 16.99 -10.13
N ILE A 179 -10.37 17.65 -10.45
CA ILE A 179 -10.32 18.90 -11.20
C ILE A 179 -9.84 18.59 -12.62
N ASP A 180 -10.67 18.92 -13.63
CA ASP A 180 -10.41 18.60 -15.03
C ASP A 180 -9.38 19.56 -15.64
N PHE A 181 -8.10 19.36 -15.29
CA PHE A 181 -6.99 20.22 -15.69
C PHE A 181 -5.88 19.43 -16.39
N ARG A 182 -5.40 19.90 -17.56
CA ARG A 182 -4.40 19.20 -18.38
C ARG A 182 -3.10 18.86 -17.65
N GLY A 183 -2.69 19.68 -16.67
CA GLY A 183 -1.52 19.41 -15.82
C GLY A 183 -1.68 18.19 -14.90
N VAL A 184 -2.90 17.90 -14.45
CA VAL A 184 -3.22 16.75 -13.59
C VAL A 184 -3.10 15.42 -14.38
N ASN A 185 -3.41 15.43 -15.68
CA ASN A 185 -3.22 14.26 -16.55
C ASN A 185 -1.74 13.93 -16.78
N LEU A 186 -0.85 14.93 -16.85
CA LEU A 186 0.60 14.73 -16.90
C LEU A 186 1.15 14.19 -15.58
N LEU A 187 0.65 14.70 -14.44
CA LEU A 187 1.03 14.21 -13.11
C LEU A 187 0.52 12.79 -12.85
N SER A 188 -0.65 12.42 -13.38
CA SER A 188 -1.15 11.04 -13.32
C SER A 188 -0.30 10.02 -14.09
N CYS A 189 0.61 10.45 -14.99
CA CYS A 189 1.64 9.58 -15.55
C CYS A 189 2.62 9.08 -14.48
N PHE A 190 2.88 9.88 -13.46
CA PHE A 190 3.86 9.62 -12.41
C PHE A 190 3.21 9.19 -11.09
N TYR A 191 1.87 9.15 -11.03
CA TYR A 191 1.11 8.68 -9.86
C TYR A 191 -0.21 8.00 -10.28
N PRO A 192 -0.14 6.81 -10.89
CA PRO A 192 -1.29 6.04 -11.31
C PRO A 192 -1.80 5.18 -10.14
N THR A 193 -2.13 5.81 -9.00
CA THR A 193 -2.98 5.11 -8.04
C THR A 193 -4.30 4.79 -8.73
N LEU A 194 -4.59 3.49 -8.81
CA LEU A 194 -5.84 2.97 -9.35
C LEU A 194 -6.96 3.39 -8.41
N SER A 195 -7.95 4.09 -8.96
CA SER A 195 -9.25 4.29 -8.33
C SER A 195 -10.17 3.11 -8.65
N LEU A 196 -11.01 2.73 -7.69
CA LEU A 196 -12.02 1.66 -7.78
C LEU A 196 -12.78 1.59 -9.11
N THR A 197 -13.13 2.74 -9.70
CA THR A 197 -14.10 2.80 -10.81
C THR A 197 -13.49 2.76 -12.20
N LYS A 198 -12.16 2.84 -12.36
CA LYS A 198 -11.41 2.51 -13.61
C LYS A 198 -9.91 2.84 -13.46
N PRO A 199 -9.01 2.07 -14.08
CA PRO A 199 -7.69 2.56 -14.43
C PRO A 199 -7.83 3.74 -15.41
N LYS A 200 -7.45 4.98 -15.03
CA LYS A 200 -7.35 6.09 -16.02
C LYS A 200 -6.31 5.79 -17.12
N LYS A 201 -5.39 4.87 -16.83
CA LYS A 201 -4.32 4.34 -17.69
C LYS A 201 -4.30 2.84 -17.47
N GLY A 202 -4.39 2.05 -18.54
CA GLY A 202 -4.60 0.59 -18.44
C GLY A 202 -3.57 -0.10 -17.54
N TYR A 203 -3.91 -1.29 -17.02
CA TYR A 203 -3.07 -2.04 -16.07
C TYR A 203 -1.60 -2.22 -16.52
N LEU A 204 -1.37 -2.36 -17.82
CA LEU A 204 -0.03 -2.49 -18.40
C LEU A 204 0.86 -1.28 -18.11
N GLU A 205 0.34 -0.06 -18.25
CA GLU A 205 1.10 1.18 -18.04
C GLU A 205 1.55 1.30 -16.57
N ILE A 206 0.70 0.87 -15.64
CA ILE A 206 0.98 0.92 -14.20
C ILE A 206 2.09 -0.06 -13.83
N VAL A 207 2.02 -1.28 -14.36
CA VAL A 207 3.05 -2.30 -14.15
C VAL A 207 4.38 -1.83 -14.74
N LEU A 208 4.38 -1.31 -15.97
CA LEU A 208 5.58 -0.80 -16.62
C LEU A 208 6.20 0.37 -15.87
N THR A 209 5.38 1.29 -15.34
CA THR A 209 5.87 2.43 -14.55
C THR A 209 6.46 1.98 -13.22
N GLY A 210 5.80 1.03 -12.53
CA GLY A 210 6.35 0.45 -11.30
C GLY A 210 7.68 -0.26 -11.55
N LEU A 211 7.77 -1.08 -12.59
CA LEU A 211 9.03 -1.73 -13.00
C LEU A 211 10.13 -0.70 -13.31
N PHE A 212 9.81 0.37 -14.03
CA PHE A 212 10.74 1.46 -14.30
C PHE A 212 11.32 2.04 -13.00
N TYR A 213 10.49 2.27 -11.98
CA TYR A 213 10.97 2.76 -10.68
C TYR A 213 11.92 1.79 -9.98
N TYR A 214 11.65 0.48 -9.99
CA TYR A 214 12.59 -0.50 -9.45
C TYR A 214 13.90 -0.48 -10.20
N PHE A 215 13.87 -0.52 -11.54
CA PHE A 215 15.08 -0.48 -12.35
C PHE A 215 15.90 0.78 -12.05
N SER A 216 15.30 1.97 -12.18
CA SER A 216 15.99 3.24 -11.91
C SER A 216 16.48 3.36 -10.48
N GLY A 217 15.68 2.92 -9.50
CA GLY A 217 16.05 2.90 -8.09
C GLY A 217 17.27 2.03 -7.82
N PHE A 218 17.32 0.81 -8.38
CA PHE A 218 18.45 -0.10 -8.19
C PHE A 218 19.73 0.36 -8.91
N PHE A 219 19.63 0.97 -10.09
CA PHE A 219 20.79 1.54 -10.81
C PHE A 219 21.41 2.74 -10.09
N LYS A 220 20.58 3.58 -9.43
CA LYS A 220 21.07 4.71 -8.62
C LYS A 220 22.01 4.29 -7.48
N HIS A 221 21.88 3.05 -6.99
CA HIS A 221 22.71 2.51 -5.91
C HIS A 221 23.98 1.79 -6.40
N GLU A 222 24.27 1.75 -7.72
CA GLU A 222 25.54 1.24 -8.27
C GLU A 222 26.68 2.25 -8.23
N ASN A 223 26.37 3.55 -8.29
CA ASN A 223 27.37 4.62 -8.38
C ASN A 223 27.79 5.19 -7.00
N ASN A 224 27.45 4.52 -5.88
CA ASN A 224 27.73 4.93 -4.49
C ASN A 224 28.14 3.76 -3.58
#